data_AF-A0A7W7H6W3-F1
#
_entry.id   AF-A0A7W7H6W3-F1
#
_cell.length_a   1.000
_cell.length_b   1.000
_cell.length_c   1.000
_cell.angle_alpha   90.00
_cell.angle_beta   90.00
_cell.angle_gamma   90.00
#
_symmetry.space_group_name_H-M   'P 1'
#
loop_
_entity.id
_entity.type
_entity.pdbx_description
1 polymer ?
#
loop_
_entity_poly.entity_id
_entity_poly.type
_entity_poly.pdbx_seq_one_letter_code
_entity_poly.pdbx_strand_id
1 'polypeptide(L)'
;MARPNKTRHSGSSGNRPGPRSVSKGQDGAAHAGGRGRSRGKSAPSHARYPVDPTTTHPTGPSDGVPTGKRTIIEPGQGEEGRRSIGRENAIADLLATKGYVTHQNPSSEEVAQARQNHDDHGDPGKEPDYLIEGRVFDCYSPNPATSTRNAWSYVEDKVQREQTQRVIIDLKEWRGDLSSIAPQFHNWDIPGLKEVKIVTPDEEIIQILP
;
A
#
# COMPACT_ATOMS: atom_id res chain seq x y z
N MET A 1 44.06 -10.01 38.96
CA MET A 1 44.03 -10.74 40.26
C MET A 1 43.14 -9.89 41.18
N ALA A 2 41.99 -10.26 41.72
CA ALA A 2 41.39 -11.55 42.05
C ALA A 2 39.85 -11.54 41.82
N ARG A 3 39.29 -12.72 41.53
CA ARG A 3 37.89 -13.15 41.76
C ARG A 3 37.93 -14.15 42.95
N PRO A 4 36.83 -14.72 43.50
CA PRO A 4 35.38 -14.58 43.23
C PRO A 4 34.51 -14.48 44.51
N ASN A 5 33.19 -14.36 44.37
CA ASN A 5 32.30 -15.18 45.19
C ASN A 5 31.07 -15.65 44.39
N LYS A 6 30.81 -16.95 44.47
CA LYS A 6 29.68 -17.69 43.91
C LYS A 6 28.80 -18.10 45.07
N THR A 7 27.47 -17.93 44.93
CA THR A 7 26.53 -18.75 45.68
C THR A 7 25.49 -19.32 44.72
N ARG A 8 25.43 -20.65 44.66
CA ARG A 8 24.38 -21.49 44.07
C ARG A 8 23.52 -22.01 45.21
N HIS A 9 22.22 -22.20 44.97
CA HIS A 9 21.36 -23.27 45.51
C HIS A 9 20.09 -23.30 44.64
N SER A 10 19.83 -24.35 43.84
CA SER A 10 18.98 -25.54 44.12
C SER A 10 17.54 -25.16 44.51
N GLY A 11 16.44 -25.67 43.94
CA GLY A 11 16.14 -26.78 43.02
C GLY A 11 14.67 -27.19 43.23
N SER A 12 14.23 -28.23 42.52
CA SER A 12 12.97 -28.99 42.64
C SER A 12 11.77 -28.45 41.83
N SER A 13 11.34 -29.07 40.73
CA SER A 13 10.79 -30.42 40.48
C SER A 13 9.32 -30.59 40.89
N GLY A 14 8.50 -31.06 39.93
CA GLY A 14 7.21 -31.68 40.22
C GLY A 14 6.07 -31.27 39.28
N ASN A 15 5.96 -31.90 38.10
CA ASN A 15 4.64 -32.05 37.47
C ASN A 15 4.48 -33.48 36.99
N ARG A 16 3.54 -34.21 37.60
CA ARG A 16 3.18 -35.60 37.34
C ARG A 16 1.72 -35.60 36.82
N PRO A 17 1.41 -36.21 35.66
CA PRO A 17 0.03 -36.39 35.23
C PRO A 17 -0.51 -37.75 35.69
N GLY A 18 -1.80 -37.79 36.03
CA GLY A 18 -2.53 -39.01 36.41
C GLY A 18 -4.05 -38.81 36.34
N PRO A 19 -4.87 -39.87 36.19
CA PRO A 19 -5.88 -39.94 35.15
C PRO A 19 -7.36 -40.09 35.60
N ARG A 20 -8.26 -39.87 34.62
CA ARG A 20 -9.60 -40.45 34.35
C ARG A 20 -10.47 -41.03 35.49
N SER A 21 -11.75 -40.64 35.50
CA SER A 21 -12.97 -41.43 35.83
C SER A 21 -14.20 -40.56 35.46
N VAL A 22 -14.92 -40.69 34.35
CA VAL A 22 -15.97 -41.64 33.88
C VAL A 22 -17.18 -41.88 34.81
N SER A 23 -18.38 -41.74 34.21
CA SER A 23 -19.72 -42.32 34.52
C SER A 23 -20.68 -41.46 35.36
N LYS A 24 -22.01 -41.40 35.16
CA LYS A 24 -22.98 -41.79 34.10
C LYS A 24 -24.39 -41.30 34.56
N GLY A 25 -25.34 -41.11 33.63
CA GLY A 25 -26.81 -40.97 33.88
C GLY A 25 -27.43 -39.80 33.07
N GLN A 26 -28.04 -39.91 31.88
CA GLN A 26 -29.31 -40.58 31.47
C GLN A 26 -30.52 -40.07 32.30
N ASP A 27 -31.60 -39.47 31.77
CA ASP A 27 -32.38 -39.70 30.54
C ASP A 27 -33.18 -38.47 30.07
N GLY A 28 -33.67 -38.47 28.82
CA GLY A 28 -34.76 -37.58 28.37
C GLY A 28 -34.83 -37.32 26.86
N ALA A 29 -35.63 -38.11 26.13
CA ALA A 29 -35.98 -38.00 24.71
C ALA A 29 -36.73 -36.67 24.39
N ALA A 30 -36.96 -36.17 23.17
CA ALA A 30 -36.94 -36.74 21.83
C ALA A 30 -36.89 -35.64 20.74
N HIS A 31 -36.52 -36.09 19.53
CA HIS A 31 -36.98 -35.66 18.20
C HIS A 31 -36.35 -34.51 17.39
N ALA A 32 -36.00 -34.94 16.15
CA ALA A 32 -36.01 -34.25 14.86
C ALA A 32 -34.70 -33.60 14.35
N GLY A 33 -34.09 -34.29 13.38
CA GLY A 33 -33.85 -33.70 12.05
C GLY A 33 -32.48 -33.07 11.76
N GLY A 34 -31.74 -33.68 10.84
CA GLY A 34 -31.13 -32.91 9.76
C GLY A 34 -29.64 -32.56 9.84
N ARG A 35 -28.85 -33.38 9.13
CA ARG A 35 -27.76 -33.01 8.20
C ARG A 35 -26.55 -32.24 8.76
N GLY A 36 -25.39 -32.90 8.62
CA GLY A 36 -24.08 -32.42 9.02
C GLY A 36 -23.73 -31.03 8.49
N ARG A 37 -23.04 -30.27 9.34
CA ARG A 37 -22.27 -29.09 8.96
C ARG A 37 -20.85 -29.27 9.46
N SER A 38 -19.96 -29.48 8.51
CA SER A 38 -18.53 -29.19 8.61
C SER A 38 -18.33 -27.83 9.25
N ARG A 39 -17.64 -27.79 10.39
CA ARG A 39 -17.12 -26.55 10.97
C ARG A 39 -16.03 -26.01 10.05
N GLY A 40 -16.44 -25.24 9.04
CA GLY A 40 -15.55 -24.31 8.36
C GLY A 40 -15.04 -23.31 9.40
N LYS A 41 -13.73 -23.22 9.56
CA LYS A 41 -13.10 -22.11 10.26
C LYS A 41 -13.41 -20.87 9.43
N SER A 42 -14.37 -20.07 9.88
CA SER A 42 -14.63 -18.76 9.31
C SER A 42 -13.35 -17.93 9.42
N ALA A 43 -12.84 -17.50 8.27
CA ALA A 43 -11.78 -16.50 8.20
C ALA A 43 -12.21 -15.25 8.99
N PRO A 44 -11.27 -14.53 9.64
CA PRO A 44 -11.63 -13.34 10.38
C PRO A 44 -12.18 -12.29 9.41
N SER A 45 -13.41 -11.87 9.65
CA SER A 45 -14.03 -10.71 9.00
C SER A 45 -13.09 -9.52 9.19
N HIS A 46 -12.50 -9.04 8.11
CA HIS A 46 -11.80 -7.76 8.12
C HIS A 46 -12.84 -6.72 8.53
N ALA A 47 -12.71 -6.19 9.75
CA ALA A 47 -13.45 -5.03 10.18
C ALA A 47 -13.22 -3.95 9.10
N ARG A 48 -14.31 -3.53 8.43
CA ARG A 48 -14.27 -2.41 7.50
C ARG A 48 -13.96 -1.17 8.34
N TYR A 49 -12.69 -0.80 8.42
CA TYR A 49 -12.32 0.55 8.81
C TYR A 49 -13.11 1.51 7.91
N PRO A 50 -13.67 2.61 8.45
CA PRO A 50 -14.28 3.63 7.61
C PRO A 50 -13.22 4.05 6.59
N VAL A 51 -13.55 3.88 5.30
CA VAL A 51 -12.72 4.32 4.19
C VAL A 51 -12.48 5.81 4.38
N ASP A 52 -11.21 6.21 4.49
CA ASP A 52 -10.87 7.63 4.54
C ASP A 52 -11.33 8.26 3.20
N PRO A 53 -12.21 9.28 3.23
CA PRO A 53 -12.78 9.86 2.01
C PRO A 53 -11.72 10.56 1.15
N THR A 54 -10.49 10.75 1.64
CA THR A 54 -9.38 11.34 0.90
C THR A 54 -8.61 10.33 0.05
N THR A 55 -8.89 9.03 0.25
CA THR A 55 -8.15 7.93 -0.35
C THR A 55 -8.86 7.31 -1.54
N THR A 56 -8.09 6.70 -2.44
CA THR A 56 -8.60 6.10 -3.67
C THR A 56 -8.70 4.59 -3.58
N HIS A 57 -9.81 4.03 -4.06
CA HIS A 57 -10.06 2.60 -4.13
C HIS A 57 -10.52 2.23 -5.55
N PRO A 58 -10.21 1.03 -6.03
CA PRO A 58 -10.56 0.63 -7.40
C PRO A 58 -12.08 0.59 -7.57
N THR A 59 -12.60 1.34 -8.54
CA THR A 59 -14.03 1.33 -8.91
C THR A 59 -14.31 0.80 -10.31
N GLY A 60 -13.26 0.63 -11.12
CA GLY A 60 -13.31 0.09 -12.47
C GLY A 60 -13.32 -1.45 -12.52
N PRO A 61 -13.45 -2.01 -13.73
CA PRO A 61 -13.31 -3.45 -13.93
C PRO A 61 -11.88 -3.91 -13.71
N SER A 62 -11.69 -5.10 -13.15
CA SER A 62 -10.40 -5.80 -13.23
C SER A 62 -10.01 -6.01 -14.70
N ASP A 63 -8.70 -6.06 -14.97
CA ASP A 63 -8.13 -6.12 -16.33
C ASP A 63 -8.52 -4.91 -17.21
N GLY A 64 -8.74 -3.75 -16.58
CA GLY A 64 -8.97 -2.48 -17.26
C GLY A 64 -7.73 -1.99 -18.02
N VAL A 65 -7.93 -0.97 -18.86
CA VAL A 65 -6.87 -0.30 -19.63
C VAL A 65 -6.85 1.19 -19.29
N PRO A 66 -5.68 1.83 -19.14
CA PRO A 66 -5.62 3.26 -18.92
C PRO A 66 -6.25 4.05 -20.06
N THR A 67 -6.86 5.17 -19.72
CA THR A 67 -7.34 6.17 -20.69
C THR A 67 -6.33 7.32 -20.81
N GLY A 68 -6.61 8.29 -21.68
CA GLY A 68 -5.72 9.43 -21.91
C GLY A 68 -4.58 9.11 -22.88
N LYS A 69 -3.63 10.03 -23.01
CA LYS A 69 -2.49 9.86 -23.92
C LYS A 69 -1.41 9.09 -23.19
N ARG A 70 -0.93 7.99 -23.76
CA ARG A 70 0.24 7.29 -23.23
C ARG A 70 1.51 8.09 -23.52
N THR A 71 2.41 8.21 -22.54
CA THR A 71 3.69 8.92 -22.73
C THR A 71 4.56 8.16 -23.73
N ILE A 72 5.06 8.85 -24.76
CA ILE A 72 5.86 8.24 -25.82
C ILE A 72 7.35 8.29 -25.45
N ILE A 73 8.03 7.15 -25.59
CA ILE A 73 9.49 7.10 -25.48
C ILE A 73 10.09 7.55 -26.81
N GLU A 74 10.53 8.81 -26.88
CA GLU A 74 11.14 9.36 -28.10
C GLU A 74 12.44 8.61 -28.48
N PRO A 75 12.75 8.44 -29.78
CA PRO A 75 13.94 7.70 -30.24
C PRO A 75 15.28 8.22 -29.71
N GLY A 76 15.37 9.51 -29.36
CA GLY A 76 16.57 10.15 -28.82
C GLY A 76 16.67 10.20 -27.30
N GLN A 77 15.70 9.63 -26.57
CA GLN A 77 15.74 9.63 -25.11
C GLN A 77 16.92 8.80 -24.59
N GLY A 78 17.68 9.36 -23.65
CA GLY A 78 18.71 8.63 -22.92
C GLY A 78 18.11 7.53 -22.03
N GLU A 79 18.94 6.60 -21.58
CA GLU A 79 18.50 5.41 -20.83
C GLU A 79 17.63 5.75 -19.60
N GLU A 80 18.02 6.76 -18.82
CA GLU A 80 17.27 7.24 -17.66
C GLU A 80 15.86 7.71 -18.03
N GLY A 81 15.74 8.51 -19.09
CA GLY A 81 14.45 9.02 -19.57
C GLY A 81 13.57 7.91 -20.11
N ARG A 82 14.14 7.00 -20.91
CA ARG A 82 13.43 5.80 -21.40
C ARG A 82 12.94 4.93 -20.25
N ARG A 83 13.76 4.75 -19.21
CA ARG A 83 13.39 3.99 -18.02
C ARG A 83 12.24 4.66 -17.29
N SER A 84 12.37 5.96 -16.97
CA SER A 84 11.35 6.72 -16.24
C SER A 84 9.99 6.64 -16.94
N ILE A 85 9.95 6.94 -18.25
CA ILE A 85 8.71 6.88 -19.05
C ILE A 85 8.17 5.45 -19.11
N GLY A 86 9.04 4.45 -19.23
CA GLY A 86 8.66 3.04 -19.22
C GLY A 86 8.00 2.62 -17.90
N ARG A 87 8.55 3.06 -16.76
CA ARG A 87 7.98 2.79 -15.43
C ARG A 87 6.63 3.47 -15.24
N GLU A 88 6.53 4.75 -15.58
CA GLU A 88 5.28 5.52 -15.51
C GLU A 88 4.14 4.81 -16.28
N ASN A 89 4.39 4.48 -17.55
CA ASN A 89 3.44 3.75 -18.37
C ASN A 89 3.08 2.36 -17.81
N ALA A 90 4.05 1.62 -17.26
CA ALA A 90 3.79 0.31 -16.65
C ALA A 90 2.96 0.41 -15.38
N ILE A 91 3.12 1.48 -14.59
CA ILE A 91 2.31 1.74 -13.40
C ILE A 91 0.87 2.05 -13.79
N ALA A 92 0.66 2.85 -14.84
CA ALA A 92 -0.69 3.11 -15.34
C ALA A 92 -1.40 1.81 -15.72
N ASP A 93 -0.74 0.94 -16.50
CA ASP A 93 -1.28 -0.36 -16.90
C ASP A 93 -1.61 -1.26 -15.71
N LEU A 94 -0.70 -1.32 -14.72
CA LEU A 94 -0.90 -2.11 -13.50
C LEU A 94 -2.13 -1.63 -12.73
N LEU A 95 -2.27 -0.32 -12.50
CA LEU A 95 -3.39 0.25 -11.76
C LEU A 95 -4.72 -0.05 -12.44
N ALA A 96 -4.80 0.14 -13.75
CA ALA A 96 -5.99 -0.18 -14.53
C ALA A 96 -6.32 -1.68 -14.46
N THR A 97 -5.31 -2.55 -14.57
CA THR A 97 -5.48 -4.00 -14.42
C THR A 97 -6.01 -4.38 -13.04
N LYS A 98 -5.59 -3.67 -11.99
CA LYS A 98 -6.06 -3.85 -10.61
C LYS A 98 -7.42 -3.21 -10.34
N GLY A 99 -8.08 -2.64 -11.36
CA GLY A 99 -9.43 -2.10 -11.28
C GLY A 99 -9.52 -0.62 -10.92
N TYR A 100 -8.41 0.12 -10.94
CA TYR A 100 -8.48 1.57 -10.81
C TYR A 100 -8.88 2.20 -12.14
N VAL A 101 -9.76 3.21 -12.09
CA VAL A 101 -9.95 4.09 -13.25
C VAL A 101 -8.74 5.00 -13.35
N THR A 102 -7.87 4.70 -14.31
CA THR A 102 -6.60 5.41 -14.53
C THR A 102 -6.63 6.18 -15.84
N HIS A 103 -6.28 7.46 -15.79
CA HIS A 103 -6.16 8.35 -16.94
C HIS A 103 -4.76 8.98 -16.96
N GLN A 104 -4.02 8.78 -18.05
CA GLN A 104 -2.64 9.27 -18.23
C GLN A 104 -2.60 10.63 -18.93
N ASN A 105 -1.64 11.46 -18.53
CA ASN A 105 -1.38 12.78 -19.13
C ASN A 105 -2.65 13.64 -19.26
N PRO A 106 -3.35 13.89 -18.14
CA PRO A 106 -4.52 14.76 -18.15
C PRO A 106 -4.18 16.15 -18.66
N SER A 107 -5.12 16.78 -19.38
CA SER A 107 -5.01 18.19 -19.74
C SER A 107 -5.07 19.10 -18.51
N SER A 108 -4.56 20.32 -18.63
CA SER A 108 -4.63 21.31 -17.55
C SER A 108 -6.07 21.59 -17.08
N GLU A 109 -7.05 21.50 -17.98
CA GLU A 109 -8.48 21.63 -17.65
C GLU A 109 -8.97 20.46 -16.79
N GLU A 110 -8.62 19.22 -17.16
CA GLU A 110 -8.97 18.02 -16.39
C GLU A 110 -8.30 18.04 -15.00
N VAL A 111 -7.04 18.49 -14.92
CA VAL A 111 -6.32 18.66 -13.64
C VAL A 111 -7.00 19.72 -12.77
N ALA A 112 -7.38 20.87 -13.33
CA ALA A 112 -8.06 21.92 -12.58
C ALA A 112 -9.42 21.44 -12.04
N GLN A 113 -10.20 20.73 -12.88
CA GLN A 113 -11.49 20.17 -12.48
C GLN A 113 -11.32 19.09 -11.40
N ALA A 114 -10.35 18.19 -11.55
CA ALA A 114 -10.04 17.16 -10.55
C ALA A 114 -9.69 17.78 -9.20
N ARG A 115 -8.82 18.80 -9.19
CA ARG A 115 -8.43 19.51 -7.97
C ARG A 115 -9.63 20.16 -7.29
N GLN A 116 -10.48 20.85 -8.05
CA GLN A 116 -11.71 21.45 -7.55
C GLN A 116 -12.68 20.42 -6.95
N ASN A 117 -12.83 19.25 -7.60
CA ASN A 117 -13.75 18.20 -7.15
C ASN A 117 -13.33 17.53 -5.84
N HIS A 118 -12.03 17.57 -5.52
CA HIS A 118 -11.45 16.82 -4.40
C HIS A 118 -10.82 17.71 -3.32
N ASP A 119 -11.08 19.02 -3.38
CA ASP A 119 -10.50 20.02 -2.48
C ASP A 119 -8.97 19.91 -2.42
N ASP A 120 -8.36 19.63 -3.58
CA ASP A 120 -6.92 19.66 -3.77
C ASP A 120 -6.49 21.03 -4.30
N HIS A 121 -5.25 21.40 -4.03
CA HIS A 121 -4.62 22.61 -4.54
C HIS A 121 -3.36 22.23 -5.32
N GLY A 122 -2.94 23.10 -6.24
CA GLY A 122 -1.71 22.91 -6.96
C GLY A 122 -1.45 24.02 -7.96
N ASP A 123 -0.19 24.14 -8.38
CA ASP A 123 0.20 25.09 -9.43
C ASP A 123 -0.45 24.67 -10.76
N PRO A 124 -1.21 25.56 -11.43
CA PRO A 124 -1.90 25.25 -12.69
C PRO A 124 -0.93 25.01 -13.87
N GLY A 125 0.34 25.40 -13.76
CA GLY A 125 1.38 25.13 -14.74
C GLY A 125 2.02 23.75 -14.60
N LYS A 126 1.57 22.92 -13.64
CA LYS A 126 2.08 21.56 -13.42
C LYS A 126 1.27 20.55 -14.23
N GLU A 127 1.99 19.56 -14.73
CA GLU A 127 1.48 18.45 -15.53
C GLU A 127 1.69 17.16 -14.73
N PRO A 128 0.76 16.79 -13.84
CA PRO A 128 0.85 15.55 -13.09
C PRO A 128 0.65 14.33 -14.00
N ASP A 129 1.23 13.20 -13.63
CA ASP A 129 1.25 12.01 -14.49
C ASP A 129 -0.16 11.42 -14.71
N TYR A 130 -1.01 11.40 -13.67
CA TYR A 130 -2.29 10.69 -13.70
C TYR A 130 -3.47 11.42 -13.07
N LEU A 131 -4.67 11.06 -13.54
CA LEU A 131 -5.87 11.03 -12.72
C LEU A 131 -6.20 9.58 -12.36
N ILE A 132 -6.29 9.28 -11.06
CA ILE A 132 -6.68 7.97 -10.54
C ILE A 132 -7.95 8.15 -9.74
N GLU A 133 -9.02 7.48 -10.15
CA GLU A 133 -10.36 7.67 -9.56
C GLU A 133 -10.75 9.16 -9.51
N GLY A 134 -10.36 9.91 -10.56
CA GLY A 134 -10.59 11.34 -10.69
C GLY A 134 -9.65 12.25 -9.90
N ARG A 135 -8.65 11.71 -9.17
CA ARG A 135 -7.72 12.49 -8.34
C ARG A 135 -6.35 12.62 -8.96
N VAL A 136 -5.72 13.77 -8.76
CA VAL A 136 -4.36 14.04 -9.23
C VAL A 136 -3.36 13.15 -8.49
N PHE A 137 -2.55 12.44 -9.26
CA PHE A 137 -1.43 11.66 -8.78
C PHE A 137 -0.20 11.91 -9.63
N ASP A 138 0.94 11.78 -8.98
CA ASP A 138 2.24 11.76 -9.63
C ASP A 138 2.92 10.41 -9.36
N CYS A 139 3.68 9.94 -10.33
CA CYS A 139 4.49 8.74 -10.22
C CYS A 139 5.92 9.10 -9.80
N TYR A 140 6.51 8.25 -8.99
CA TYR A 140 7.92 8.30 -8.67
C TYR A 140 8.52 6.90 -8.68
N SER A 141 9.50 6.68 -9.55
CA SER A 141 10.27 5.44 -9.65
C SER A 141 11.71 5.69 -9.21
N PRO A 142 12.05 5.52 -7.91
CA PRO A 142 13.40 5.74 -7.42
C PRO A 142 14.43 4.90 -8.16
N ASN A 143 15.60 5.51 -8.39
CA ASN A 143 16.77 4.77 -8.82
C ASN A 143 17.12 3.63 -7.84
N PRO A 144 17.75 2.54 -8.31
CA PRO A 144 18.00 1.35 -7.47
C PRO A 144 18.73 1.62 -6.15
N ALA A 145 19.63 2.60 -6.14
CA ALA A 145 20.46 2.96 -4.99
C ALA A 145 19.92 4.15 -4.15
N THR A 146 18.73 4.67 -4.46
CA THR A 146 18.11 5.77 -3.70
C THR A 146 17.88 5.34 -2.25
N SER A 147 18.26 6.17 -1.28
CA SER A 147 17.97 5.89 0.13
C SER A 147 16.49 6.14 0.45
N THR A 148 15.95 5.45 1.46
CA THR A 148 14.58 5.68 1.96
C THR A 148 14.32 7.15 2.28
N ARG A 149 15.30 7.83 2.91
CA ARG A 149 15.20 9.27 3.21
C ARG A 149 15.15 10.13 1.95
N ASN A 150 15.94 9.81 0.93
CA ASN A 150 15.92 10.56 -0.33
C ASN A 150 14.62 10.34 -1.11
N ALA A 151 14.05 9.13 -1.08
CA ALA A 151 12.74 8.87 -1.65
C ALA A 151 11.65 9.71 -0.97
N TRP A 152 11.67 9.79 0.37
CA TRP A 152 10.79 10.67 1.13
C TRP A 152 11.00 12.14 0.76
N SER A 153 12.25 12.62 0.70
CA SER A 153 12.54 14.02 0.38
C SER A 153 12.14 14.40 -1.04
N TYR A 154 12.21 13.46 -1.98
CA TYR A 154 11.72 13.68 -3.34
C TYR A 154 10.19 13.90 -3.37
N VAL A 155 9.45 13.09 -2.61
CA VAL A 155 7.99 13.28 -2.47
C VAL A 155 7.67 14.59 -1.77
N GLU A 156 8.41 14.93 -0.71
CA GLU A 156 8.26 16.22 -0.03
C GLU A 156 8.46 17.40 -1.01
N ASP A 157 9.51 17.40 -1.83
CA ASP A 157 9.75 18.45 -2.84
C ASP A 157 8.59 18.58 -3.82
N LYS A 158 8.04 17.46 -4.31
CA LYS A 158 6.87 17.48 -5.22
C LYS A 158 5.64 18.10 -4.57
N VAL A 159 5.38 17.79 -3.30
CA VAL A 159 4.23 18.35 -2.57
C VAL A 159 4.44 19.84 -2.29
N GLN A 160 5.63 20.23 -1.80
CA GLN A 160 5.95 21.63 -1.50
C GLN A 160 5.93 22.53 -2.74
N ARG A 161 6.23 21.97 -3.92
CA ARG A 161 6.18 22.68 -5.21
C ARG A 161 4.80 22.61 -5.86
N GLU A 162 3.79 22.23 -5.08
CA GLU A 162 2.38 22.23 -5.46
C GLU A 162 2.09 21.40 -6.72
N GLN A 163 2.91 20.38 -6.98
CA GLN A 163 2.73 19.49 -8.13
C GLN A 163 1.63 18.48 -7.86
N THR A 164 1.67 17.84 -6.69
CA THR A 164 0.70 16.82 -6.29
C THR A 164 0.49 16.80 -4.78
N GLN A 165 -0.62 16.20 -4.35
CA GLN A 165 -0.87 15.82 -2.96
C GLN A 165 -0.98 14.31 -2.78
N ARG A 166 -0.82 13.54 -3.87
CA ARG A 166 -0.84 12.08 -3.85
C ARG A 166 0.24 11.52 -4.76
N VAL A 167 0.92 10.49 -4.29
CA VAL A 167 2.00 9.87 -5.05
C VAL A 167 1.86 8.38 -5.14
N ILE A 168 2.27 7.84 -6.29
CA ILE A 168 2.63 6.45 -6.43
C ILE A 168 4.14 6.33 -6.36
N ILE A 169 4.63 5.46 -5.49
CA ILE A 169 6.04 5.12 -5.38
C ILE A 169 6.21 3.71 -5.93
N ASP A 170 6.86 3.63 -7.08
CA ASP A 170 7.15 2.39 -7.79
C ASP A 170 8.50 1.81 -7.38
N LEU A 171 8.48 0.74 -6.61
CA LEU A 171 9.67 0.13 -6.03
C LEU A 171 10.21 -1.05 -6.83
N LYS A 172 9.72 -1.30 -8.06
CA LYS A 172 10.11 -2.49 -8.84
C LYS A 172 11.61 -2.69 -8.99
N GLU A 173 12.35 -1.59 -9.17
CA GLU A 173 13.80 -1.61 -9.37
C GLU A 173 14.58 -1.11 -8.15
N TRP A 174 13.86 -0.67 -7.11
CA TRP A 174 14.46 -0.17 -5.88
C TRP A 174 15.05 -1.31 -5.06
N ARG A 175 16.26 -1.12 -4.52
CA ARG A 175 17.01 -2.15 -3.77
C ARG A 175 17.12 -1.86 -2.27
N GLY A 176 16.39 -0.86 -1.79
CA GLY A 176 16.34 -0.55 -0.36
C GLY A 176 15.46 -1.53 0.41
N ASP A 177 15.31 -1.25 1.71
CA ASP A 177 14.51 -2.06 2.61
C ASP A 177 13.03 -1.67 2.52
N LEU A 178 12.20 -2.55 1.94
CA LEU A 178 10.74 -2.37 1.88
C LEU A 178 10.10 -2.19 3.25
N SER A 179 10.67 -2.76 4.32
CA SER A 179 10.11 -2.57 5.67
C SER A 179 10.39 -1.17 6.24
N SER A 180 11.29 -0.40 5.63
CA SER A 180 11.65 0.95 6.06
C SER A 180 10.80 2.05 5.43
N ILE A 181 10.18 1.80 4.26
CA ILE A 181 9.51 2.85 3.49
C ILE A 181 8.22 3.32 4.16
N ALA A 182 7.34 2.39 4.59
CA ALA A 182 6.08 2.76 5.23
C ALA A 182 6.29 3.49 6.57
N PRO A 183 7.17 3.00 7.48
CA PRO A 183 7.53 3.76 8.67
C PRO A 183 8.15 5.13 8.39
N GLN A 184 8.91 5.29 7.28
CA GLN A 184 9.47 6.59 6.93
C GLN A 184 8.38 7.63 6.64
N PHE A 185 7.34 7.27 5.89
CA PHE A 185 6.22 8.18 5.58
C PHE A 185 5.29 8.38 6.77
N HIS A 186 5.12 7.38 7.63
CA HIS A 186 4.27 7.51 8.81
C HIS A 186 4.94 8.33 9.94
N ASN A 187 6.24 8.17 10.16
CA ASN A 187 6.93 8.84 11.28
C ASN A 187 7.38 10.28 10.95
N TRP A 188 7.33 10.66 9.67
CA TRP A 188 7.79 11.95 9.19
C TRP A 188 6.74 12.53 8.26
N ASP A 189 5.79 13.25 8.84
CA ASP A 189 4.69 13.88 8.12
C ASP A 189 5.22 14.83 7.03
N ILE A 190 4.60 14.76 5.85
CA ILE A 190 4.78 15.74 4.78
C ILE A 190 3.53 16.61 4.74
N PRO A 191 3.59 17.89 5.15
CA PRO A 191 2.44 18.78 5.12
C PRO A 191 1.81 18.84 3.72
N GLY A 192 0.51 18.59 3.63
CA GLY A 192 -0.26 18.62 2.38
C GLY A 192 -0.28 17.32 1.57
N LEU A 193 0.50 16.30 1.97
CA LEU A 193 0.42 14.96 1.39
C LEU A 193 -0.83 14.25 1.93
N LYS A 194 -1.69 13.79 1.03
CA LYS A 194 -2.97 13.14 1.33
C LYS A 194 -2.93 11.63 1.15
N GLU A 195 -2.12 11.12 0.23
CA GLU A 195 -2.08 9.69 -0.05
C GLU A 195 -0.74 9.24 -0.65
N VAL A 196 -0.25 8.09 -0.20
CA VAL A 196 0.88 7.39 -0.81
C VAL A 196 0.44 5.97 -1.16
N LYS A 197 0.61 5.58 -2.42
CA LYS A 197 0.51 4.18 -2.84
C LYS A 197 1.89 3.65 -3.19
N ILE A 198 2.26 2.53 -2.61
CA ILE A 198 3.50 1.83 -2.94
C ILE A 198 3.16 0.67 -3.86
N VAL A 199 3.87 0.59 -4.98
CA VAL A 199 3.89 -0.59 -5.83
C VAL A 199 5.17 -1.36 -5.53
N THR A 200 5.02 -2.55 -4.97
CA THR A 200 6.15 -3.41 -4.61
C THR A 200 6.74 -4.12 -5.84
N PRO A 201 7.92 -4.75 -5.74
CA PRO A 201 8.49 -5.51 -6.85
C PRO A 201 7.62 -6.66 -7.39
N ASP A 202 6.79 -7.24 -6.53
CA ASP A 202 5.78 -8.25 -6.84
C ASP A 202 4.41 -7.68 -7.24
N GLU A 203 4.33 -6.36 -7.49
CA GLU A 203 3.15 -5.67 -8.02
C GLU A 203 1.94 -5.70 -7.07
N GLU A 204 2.22 -5.81 -5.77
CA GLU A 204 1.25 -5.51 -4.72
C GLU A 204 1.16 -4.00 -4.54
N ILE A 205 -0.06 -3.52 -4.29
CA ILE A 205 -0.33 -2.11 -4.02
C ILE A 205 -0.60 -1.95 -2.53
N ILE A 206 0.31 -1.29 -1.84
CA ILE A 206 0.20 -0.97 -0.41
C ILE A 206 -0.17 0.50 -0.28
N GLN A 207 -1.30 0.79 0.34
CA GLN A 207 -1.69 2.15 0.65
C GLN A 207 -1.13 2.56 2.02
N ILE A 208 -0.44 3.69 2.05
CA ILE A 208 0.01 4.34 3.27
C ILE A 208 -0.81 5.61 3.44
N LEU A 209 -1.39 5.75 4.64
CA LEU A 209 -1.98 7.00 5.09
C LEU A 209 -0.88 7.74 5.86
N PRO A 210 -0.36 8.85 5.32
CA PRO A 210 0.57 9.70 6.04
C PRO A 210 -0.11 10.36 7.24
#